data_AF-A0A849QQS0-F1
#
_entry.id   AF-A0A849QQS0-F1
#
_cell.length_a   1.000
_cell.length_b   1.000
_cell.length_c   1.000
_cell.angle_alpha   90.00
_cell.angle_beta   90.00
_cell.angle_gamma   90.00
#
_symmetry.space_group_name_H-M   'P 1'
#
loop_
_entity.id
_entity.type
_entity.pdbx_description
1 polymer ?
#
loop_
_entity_poly.entity_id
_entity_poly.type
_entity_poly.pdbx_seq_one_letter_code
_entity_poly.pdbx_strand_id
1 'polypeptide(L)'
;MPLEILPGLAILVVAIAAFIAVYYIFKVVKYLIVNSIVGLILLFISNFVLGMLNMGFSVEINWLSILICAVGGIPGVIIVILLGLFNVPLVPL
;
A
#
# COMPACT_ATOMS: atom_id res chain seq x y z
N MET A 1 -38.41 21.35 26.35
CA MET A 1 -37.01 21.80 26.50
C MET A 1 -35.92 20.72 26.33
N PRO A 2 -36.17 19.38 26.17
CA PRO A 2 -35.07 18.43 25.91
C PRO A 2 -34.79 18.11 24.43
N LEU A 3 -35.68 18.46 23.49
CA LEU A 3 -35.55 18.03 22.08
C LEU A 3 -34.52 18.82 21.26
N GLU A 4 -34.11 20.03 21.67
CA GLU A 4 -33.16 20.86 20.89
C GLU A 4 -31.69 20.57 21.20
N ILE A 5 -31.39 19.88 22.29
CA ILE A 5 -30.02 19.50 22.70
C ILE A 5 -29.54 18.25 21.94
N LEU A 6 -30.47 17.37 21.57
CA LEU A 6 -30.20 16.13 20.84
C LEU A 6 -29.54 16.36 19.46
N PRO A 7 -30.00 17.29 18.59
CA PRO A 7 -29.33 17.59 17.33
C PRO A 7 -27.95 18.24 17.53
N GLY A 8 -27.78 19.12 18.52
CA GLY A 8 -26.49 19.73 18.82
C GLY A 8 -25.43 18.71 19.26
N LEU A 9 -25.82 17.78 20.13
CA LEU A 9 -24.95 16.68 20.56
C LEU A 9 -24.62 15.73 19.40
N ALA A 10 -25.61 15.42 18.54
CA ALA A 10 -25.39 14.56 17.37
C ALA A 10 -24.37 15.17 16.39
N ILE A 11 -24.48 16.46 16.10
CA ILE A 11 -23.53 17.17 15.22
C ILE A 11 -22.13 17.16 15.83
N LEU A 12 -22.01 17.36 17.15
CA LEU A 12 -20.72 17.31 17.85
C LEU A 12 -20.06 15.93 17.72
N VAL A 13 -20.81 14.85 17.93
CA VAL A 13 -20.30 13.47 17.82
C VAL A 13 -19.84 13.17 16.39
N VAL A 14 -20.62 13.58 15.38
CA VAL A 14 -20.24 13.41 13.98
C VAL A 14 -18.99 14.21 13.64
N ALA A 15 -18.87 15.45 14.11
CA ALA A 15 -17.70 16.30 13.88
C ALA A 15 -16.43 15.68 14.50
N ILE A 16 -16.51 15.15 15.73
CA ILE A 16 -15.39 14.47 16.40
C ILE A 16 -15.01 13.20 15.63
N ALA A 17 -15.99 12.38 15.24
CA ALA A 17 -15.75 11.17 14.48
C ALA A 17 -15.08 11.46 13.11
N ALA A 18 -15.55 12.49 12.40
CA ALA A 18 -14.96 12.93 11.15
C ALA A 18 -13.50 13.39 11.34
N PHE A 19 -13.22 14.16 12.39
CA PHE A 19 -11.87 14.62 12.69
C PHE A 19 -10.92 13.45 13.00
N ILE A 20 -11.38 12.47 13.79
CA ILE A 20 -10.64 11.24 14.07
C ILE A 20 -10.38 10.47 12.76
N ALA A 21 -11.39 10.31 11.91
CA ALA A 21 -11.23 9.60 10.65
C ALA A 21 -10.17 10.26 9.75
N VAL A 22 -10.21 11.59 9.60
CA VAL A 22 -9.21 12.35 8.84
C VAL A 22 -7.81 12.20 9.43
N TYR A 23 -7.67 12.26 10.76
CA TYR A 23 -6.39 12.06 11.44
C TYR A 23 -5.79 10.68 11.15
N TYR A 24 -6.61 9.62 11.17
CA TYR A 24 -6.18 8.27 10.83
C TYR A 24 -5.78 8.14 9.36
N ILE A 25 -6.53 8.74 8.44
CA ILE A 25 -6.19 8.74 7.00
C ILE A 25 -4.81 9.36 6.79
N PHE A 26 -4.55 10.53 7.38
CA PHE A 26 -3.23 11.18 7.27
C PHE A 26 -2.10 10.33 7.85
N LYS A 27 -2.37 9.59 8.94
CA LYS A 27 -1.41 8.66 9.51
C LYS A 27 -1.11 7.50 8.55
N VAL A 28 -2.14 6.91 7.95
CA VAL A 28 -2.00 5.79 6.99
C VAL A 28 -1.20 6.21 5.76
N VAL A 29 -1.44 7.41 5.21
CA VAL A 29 -0.71 7.91 4.02
C VAL A 29 0.81 7.92 4.26
N LYS A 30 1.26 8.36 5.44
CA LYS A 30 2.70 8.34 5.76
C LYS A 30 3.27 6.92 5.76
N TYR A 31 2.54 5.96 6.33
CA TYR A 31 2.94 4.55 6.30
C TYR A 31 2.97 3.99 4.88
N LEU A 32 2.01 4.36 4.04
CA LEU A 32 1.89 3.92 2.65
C LEU A 32 3.12 4.37 1.82
N ILE A 33 3.59 5.60 2.04
CA ILE A 33 4.80 6.13 1.39
C ILE A 33 6.03 5.31 1.80
N VAL A 34 6.23 5.07 3.10
CA VAL A 34 7.40 4.31 3.58
C VAL A 34 7.34 2.86 3.12
N ASN A 35 6.18 2.21 3.18
CA ASN A 35 6.00 0.84 2.68
C ASN A 35 6.26 0.73 1.18
N SER A 36 5.79 1.71 0.40
CA SER A 36 6.05 1.75 -1.04
C SER A 36 7.53 1.91 -1.35
N ILE A 37 8.24 2.80 -0.65
CA ILE A 37 9.69 3.01 -0.84
C ILE A 37 10.47 1.75 -0.47
N VAL A 38 10.23 1.19 0.72
CA VAL A 38 10.90 -0.05 1.16
C VAL A 38 10.57 -1.20 0.20
N GLY A 39 9.31 -1.30 -0.21
CA GLY A 39 8.87 -2.33 -1.13
C GLY A 39 9.54 -2.24 -2.50
N LEU A 40 9.59 -1.04 -3.08
CA LEU A 40 10.26 -0.80 -4.35
C LEU A 40 11.77 -1.04 -4.28
N ILE A 41 12.41 -0.63 -3.19
CA ILE A 41 13.84 -0.89 -2.97
C ILE A 41 14.10 -2.40 -2.94
N LEU A 42 13.31 -3.16 -2.18
CA LEU A 42 13.46 -4.62 -2.16
C LEU A 42 13.19 -5.24 -3.53
N LEU A 43 12.15 -4.81 -4.24
CA LEU A 43 11.81 -5.33 -5.56
C LEU A 43 12.94 -5.09 -6.56
N PHE A 44 13.53 -3.89 -6.54
CA PHE A 44 14.66 -3.52 -7.37
C PHE A 44 15.90 -4.37 -7.05
N ILE A 45 16.21 -4.55 -5.77
CA ILE A 45 17.31 -5.41 -5.32
C ILE A 45 17.08 -6.86 -5.74
N SER A 46 15.86 -7.38 -5.59
CA SER A 46 15.51 -8.73 -6.03
C SER A 46 15.67 -8.91 -7.54
N ASN A 47 15.21 -7.96 -8.36
CA ASN A 47 15.47 -8.02 -9.81
C ASN A 47 16.96 -8.01 -10.13
N PHE A 48 17.75 -7.18 -9.44
CA PHE A 48 19.19 -7.12 -9.67
C PHE A 48 19.90 -8.41 -9.25
N VAL A 49 19.62 -8.91 -8.05
CA VAL A 49 20.24 -10.12 -7.48
C VAL A 49 19.81 -11.37 -8.24
N LEU A 50 18.50 -11.60 -8.44
CA LEU A 50 18.03 -12.78 -9.16
C LEU A 50 18.32 -12.71 -10.67
N GLY A 51 18.33 -11.52 -11.26
CA GLY A 51 18.77 -11.30 -12.63
C GLY A 51 20.24 -11.63 -12.83
N MET A 52 21.11 -11.24 -11.88
CA MET A 52 22.54 -11.60 -11.88
C MET A 52 22.75 -13.12 -11.69
N LEU A 53 21.90 -13.78 -10.90
CA LEU A 53 21.93 -15.22 -10.69
C LEU A 53 21.36 -16.05 -11.86
N ASN A 54 21.00 -15.41 -12.99
CA ASN A 54 20.44 -16.05 -14.18
C ASN A 54 19.21 -16.94 -13.89
N MET A 55 18.45 -16.62 -12.84
CA MET A 55 17.27 -17.39 -12.42
C MET A 55 16.03 -17.14 -13.30
N GLY A 56 16.18 -16.44 -14.43
CA GLY A 56 15.05 -16.07 -15.30
C GLY A 56 14.03 -15.15 -14.61
N PHE A 57 14.41 -14.51 -13.50
CA PHE A 57 13.55 -13.62 -12.74
C PHE A 57 13.59 -12.24 -13.39
N SER A 58 12.46 -11.84 -13.97
CA SER A 58 12.26 -10.49 -14.49
C SER A 58 10.85 -10.05 -14.11
N VAL A 59 10.74 -9.25 -13.05
CA VAL A 59 9.50 -8.55 -12.75
C VAL A 59 9.64 -7.13 -13.25
N GLU A 60 8.83 -6.76 -14.23
CA GLU A 60 8.80 -5.39 -14.71
C GLU A 60 8.26 -4.45 -13.62
N ILE A 61 8.99 -3.36 -13.36
CA ILE A 61 8.54 -2.33 -12.42
C ILE A 61 7.49 -1.47 -13.13
N ASN A 62 6.22 -1.81 -12.92
CA ASN A 62 5.07 -1.13 -13.50
C ASN A 62 4.19 -0.52 -12.39
N TRP A 63 3.17 0.25 -12.77
CA TRP A 63 2.22 0.86 -11.85
C TRP A 63 1.53 -0.17 -10.95
N LEU A 64 1.25 -1.39 -11.46
CA LEU A 64 0.70 -2.48 -10.65
C LEU A 64 1.66 -2.96 -9.56
N SER A 65 2.94 -3.21 -9.89
CA SER A 65 3.91 -3.68 -8.88
C SER A 65 4.17 -2.60 -7.83
N ILE A 66 4.18 -1.33 -8.23
CA ILE A 66 4.26 -0.19 -7.31
C ILE A 66 3.04 -0.18 -6.38
N LEU A 67 1.83 -0.36 -6.92
CA LEU A 67 0.59 -0.34 -6.13
C LEU A 67 0.53 -1.52 -5.13
N ILE A 68 0.90 -2.73 -5.56
CA ILE A 68 0.93 -3.91 -4.70
C ILE A 68 1.95 -3.73 -3.57
N CYS A 69 3.14 -3.19 -3.87
CA CYS A 69 4.16 -2.88 -2.87
C CYS A 69 3.75 -1.71 -1.96
N ALA A 70 2.97 -0.74 -2.46
CA ALA A 70 2.50 0.39 -1.67
C ALA A 70 1.41 -0.02 -0.67
N VAL A 71 0.44 -0.82 -1.12
CA VAL A 71 -0.66 -1.32 -0.28
C VAL A 71 -0.19 -2.44 0.65
N GLY A 72 0.62 -3.37 0.13
CA GLY A 72 1.09 -4.54 0.84
C GLY A 72 2.43 -4.38 1.55
N GLY A 73 3.24 -3.36 1.24
CA GLY A 73 4.59 -3.22 1.80
C GLY A 73 5.47 -4.45 1.53
N ILE A 74 6.15 -4.90 2.58
CA ILE A 74 7.00 -6.11 2.57
C ILE A 74 6.22 -7.36 2.11
N PRO A 75 5.04 -7.70 2.66
CA PRO A 75 4.28 -8.85 2.14
C PRO A 75 3.86 -8.67 0.67
N GLY A 76 3.61 -7.45 0.22
CA GLY A 76 3.36 -7.14 -1.20
C GLY A 76 4.54 -7.53 -2.09
N VAL A 77 5.76 -7.15 -1.71
CA VAL A 77 6.98 -7.53 -2.43
C VAL A 77 7.16 -9.04 -2.52
N ILE A 78 6.93 -9.76 -1.42
CA ILE A 78 7.09 -11.21 -1.39
C ILE A 78 6.19 -11.87 -2.43
N ILE A 79 4.93 -11.42 -2.54
CA ILE A 79 3.98 -11.91 -3.55
C ILE A 79 4.48 -11.61 -4.97
N VAL A 80 4.97 -10.39 -5.20
CA VAL A 80 5.48 -9.97 -6.51
C VAL A 80 6.72 -10.79 -6.90
N ILE A 81 7.63 -11.07 -5.97
CA ILE A 81 8.79 -11.93 -6.20
C ILE A 81 8.35 -13.37 -6.48
N LEU A 82 7.35 -13.89 -5.76
CA LEU A 82 6.81 -15.21 -6.04
C LEU A 82 6.24 -15.28 -7.46
N LEU A 83 5.45 -14.29 -7.88
CA LEU A 83 4.89 -14.21 -9.24
C LEU A 83 5.98 -14.19 -10.32
N GLY A 84 7.05 -13.42 -10.10
CA GLY A 84 8.20 -13.40 -11.01
C GLY A 84 8.94 -14.74 -11.10
N LEU A 85 9.06 -15.48 -9.98
CA LEU A 85 9.64 -16.83 -9.99
C LEU A 85 8.78 -17.83 -10.77
N PHE A 86 7.45 -17.67 -10.70
CA PHE A 86 6.51 -18.48 -11.50
C PHE A 86 6.39 -18.01 -12.96
N ASN A 87 7.19 -17.04 -13.41
CA ASN A 87 7.11 -16.45 -14.75
C ASN A 87 5.71 -15.91 -15.11
N VAL A 88 4.95 -15.46 -14.11
CA VAL A 88 3.63 -14.85 -14.32
C VAL A 88 3.83 -13.35 -14.59
N PRO A 89 3.51 -12.86 -15.80
CA PRO A 89 3.68 -11.45 -16.12
C PRO A 89 2.70 -10.58 -15.31
N LEU A 90 3.23 -9.56 -14.63
CA LEU A 90 2.46 -8.50 -13.95
C LEU A 90 2.20 -7.32 -14.90
N VAL A 91 1.78 -7.64 -16.12
CA VAL A 91 1.51 -6.67 -17.18
C VAL A 91 0.00 -6.40 -17.20
N PRO A 92 -0.46 -5.14 -17.32
CA PRO A 92 -1.87 -4.88 -17.59
C PRO A 92 -2.23 -5.54 -18.93
N LEU A 93 -3.22 -6.43 -18.89
CA LEU A 93 -3.80 -7.09 -20.07
C LEU A 93 -4.24 -6.08 -21.14
#